data_AF-A0A4V2PUU2-F1
#
_entry.id   AF-A0A4V2PUU2-F1
#
_cell.length_a   1.000
_cell.length_b   1.000
_cell.length_c   1.000
_cell.angle_alpha   90.00
_cell.angle_beta   90.00
_cell.angle_gamma   90.00
#
_symmetry.space_group_name_H-M   'P 1'
#
loop_
_entity.id
_entity.type
_entity.pdbx_description
1 polymer ?
#
loop_
_entity_poly.entity_id
_entity_poly.type
_entity_poly.pdbx_seq_one_letter_code
_entity_poly.pdbx_strand_id
1 'polypeptide(L)'
;MDQGEAERSGDTPQRVPQTAEELQEEARKIRRLQMMMNMVMSVIGQDESLTVDEAAELVAESRRAALNMFPDKELAYNIIYKPRLQRLMRERFRIQ
;
A
#
# COMPACT_ATOMS: atom_id res chain seq x y z
N MET A 1 21.70 -46.66 16.34
CA MET A 1 21.58 -45.32 16.93
C MET A 1 22.19 -44.38 15.91
N ASP A 2 21.51 -43.46 15.27
CA ASP A 2 20.10 -43.09 15.21
C ASP A 2 19.98 -42.31 13.89
N GLN A 3 18.98 -42.63 13.09
CA GLN A 3 18.65 -41.87 11.89
C GLN A 3 17.91 -40.61 12.37
N GLY A 4 18.37 -39.45 11.95
CA GLY A 4 17.80 -38.16 12.35
C GLY A 4 17.96 -37.10 11.27
N GLU A 5 17.63 -37.45 10.02
CA GLU A 5 17.16 -36.47 9.04
C GLU A 5 15.84 -35.90 9.56
N ALA A 6 15.83 -34.62 9.91
CA ALA A 6 14.60 -33.85 10.08
C ALA A 6 14.86 -32.41 9.64
N GLU A 7 14.72 -32.22 8.32
CA GLU A 7 13.86 -31.20 7.76
C GLU A 7 13.69 -29.93 8.61
N ARG A 8 14.47 -28.90 8.29
CA ARG A 8 13.93 -27.54 8.38
C ARG A 8 13.80 -27.01 6.97
N SER A 9 12.66 -27.36 6.39
CA SER A 9 12.08 -26.85 5.17
C SER A 9 12.45 -25.39 4.97
N GLY A 10 13.27 -25.15 3.95
CA GLY A 10 13.37 -23.83 3.34
C GLY A 10 12.04 -23.53 2.67
N ASP A 11 11.10 -22.98 3.42
CA ASP A 11 9.99 -22.21 2.85
C ASP A 11 10.56 -20.89 2.34
N THR A 12 11.35 -20.99 1.28
CA THR A 12 11.66 -19.83 0.46
C THR A 12 10.42 -19.70 -0.42
N PRO A 13 9.58 -18.66 -0.28
CA PRO A 13 8.41 -18.54 -1.11
C PRO A 13 8.87 -18.54 -2.56
N GLN A 14 8.54 -19.65 -3.25
CA GLN A 14 8.89 -19.89 -4.63
C GLN A 14 8.28 -18.75 -5.43
N ARG A 15 9.10 -17.76 -5.83
CA ARG A 15 8.65 -16.76 -6.81
C ARG A 15 8.41 -17.52 -8.10
N VAL A 16 7.16 -17.90 -8.31
CA VAL A 16 6.69 -18.40 -9.60
C VAL A 16 7.14 -17.38 -10.65
N PRO A 17 7.86 -17.79 -11.70
CA PRO A 17 8.29 -16.87 -12.74
C PRO A 17 7.05 -16.23 -13.36
N GLN A 18 6.87 -14.93 -13.12
CA GLN A 18 5.78 -14.14 -13.68
C GLN A 18 6.00 -14.01 -15.19
N THR A 19 4.93 -14.20 -15.95
CA THR A 19 4.91 -13.96 -17.39
C THR A 19 5.10 -12.48 -17.71
N ALA A 20 5.53 -12.17 -18.92
CA ALA A 20 5.68 -10.77 -19.37
C ALA A 20 4.35 -10.00 -19.32
N GLU A 21 3.22 -10.69 -19.48
CA GLU A 21 1.88 -10.10 -19.39
C GLU A 21 1.52 -9.74 -17.94
N GLU A 22 1.73 -10.67 -16.99
CA GLU A 22 1.52 -10.41 -15.56
C GLU A 22 2.38 -9.23 -15.05
N LEU A 23 3.63 -9.15 -15.49
CA LEU A 23 4.52 -8.02 -15.18
C LEU A 23 4.00 -6.68 -15.73
N GLN A 24 3.45 -6.69 -16.95
CA GLN A 24 2.86 -5.48 -17.52
C GLN A 24 1.59 -5.05 -16.78
N GLU A 25 0.74 -6.00 -16.40
CA GLU A 25 -0.45 -5.72 -15.60
C GLU A 25 -0.09 -5.16 -14.22
N GLU A 26 0.89 -5.74 -13.55
CA GLU A 26 1.40 -5.25 -12.29
C GLU A 26 1.95 -3.83 -12.42
N ALA A 27 2.76 -3.55 -13.45
CA ALA A 27 3.26 -2.20 -13.74
C ALA A 27 2.13 -1.20 -13.98
N ARG A 28 1.06 -1.61 -14.69
CA ARG A 28 -0.13 -0.76 -14.91
C ARG A 28 -0.85 -0.47 -13.59
N LYS A 29 -1.06 -1.48 -12.73
CA LYS A 29 -1.67 -1.31 -11.41
C LYS A 29 -0.84 -0.38 -10.52
N ILE A 30 0.49 -0.50 -10.55
CA ILE A 30 1.40 0.36 -9.77
C ILE A 30 1.27 1.82 -10.22
N ARG A 31 1.30 2.09 -11.54
CA ARG A 31 1.13 3.45 -12.07
C ARG A 31 -0.22 4.05 -11.69
N ARG A 32 -1.30 3.27 -11.75
CA ARG A 32 -2.64 3.69 -11.33
C ARG A 32 -2.69 4.03 -9.84
N LEU A 33 -2.12 3.17 -9.00
CA LEU A 33 -2.03 3.40 -7.56
C LEU A 33 -1.23 4.67 -7.24
N GLN A 34 -0.08 4.86 -7.88
CA GLN A 34 0.73 6.07 -7.70
C GLN A 34 -0.04 7.34 -8.06
N MET A 35 -0.74 7.34 -9.20
CA MET A 35 -1.57 8.47 -9.62
C MET A 35 -2.69 8.77 -8.60
N MET A 36 -3.43 7.74 -8.18
CA MET A 36 -4.47 7.87 -7.16
C MET A 36 -3.91 8.42 -5.84
N MET A 37 -2.79 7.88 -5.37
CA MET A 37 -2.17 8.33 -4.11
C MET A 37 -1.68 9.77 -4.20
N ASN A 38 -1.12 10.19 -5.34
CA ASN A 38 -0.74 11.59 -5.56
C ASN A 38 -1.96 12.51 -5.53
N MET A 39 -3.09 12.08 -6.12
CA MET A 39 -4.35 12.85 -6.07
C MET A 39 -4.87 12.97 -4.65
N VAL A 40 -4.93 11.87 -3.88
CA VAL A 40 -5.37 11.88 -2.48
C VAL A 40 -4.49 12.81 -1.64
N MET A 41 -3.17 12.74 -1.80
CA MET A 41 -2.25 13.65 -1.10
C MET A 41 -2.45 15.11 -1.52
N SER A 42 -2.73 15.39 -2.79
CA SER A 42 -3.01 16.73 -3.28
C SER A 42 -4.29 17.30 -2.66
N VAL A 43 -5.38 16.53 -2.66
CA VAL A 43 -6.67 16.94 -2.08
C VAL A 43 -6.51 17.24 -0.59
N ILE A 44 -5.94 16.32 0.18
CA ILE A 44 -5.74 16.52 1.63
C ILE A 44 -4.81 17.72 1.91
N GLY A 45 -3.79 17.93 1.08
CA GLY A 45 -2.82 19.00 1.29
C GLY A 45 -3.30 20.40 0.89
N GLN A 46 -4.17 20.50 -0.12
CA GLN A 46 -4.48 21.75 -0.80
C GLN A 46 -5.93 22.23 -0.62
N ASP A 47 -6.88 21.32 -0.37
CA ASP A 47 -8.27 21.72 -0.17
C ASP A 47 -8.44 22.33 1.22
N GLU A 48 -8.79 23.63 1.25
CA GLU A 48 -8.98 24.35 2.50
C GLU A 48 -10.29 24.04 3.21
N SER A 49 -11.29 23.59 2.45
CA SER A 49 -12.62 23.27 2.95
C SER A 49 -12.73 21.85 3.50
N LEU A 50 -11.77 20.98 3.16
CA LEU A 50 -11.75 19.59 3.57
C LEU A 50 -11.61 19.45 5.09
N THR A 51 -12.56 18.74 5.70
CA THR A 51 -12.57 18.44 7.12
C THR A 51 -11.65 17.27 7.46
N VAL A 52 -11.33 17.12 8.75
CA VAL A 52 -10.52 16.00 9.23
C VAL A 52 -11.18 14.64 8.98
N ASP A 53 -12.51 14.58 9.10
CA ASP A 53 -13.28 13.34 8.91
C ASP A 53 -13.29 12.93 7.44
N GLU A 54 -13.53 13.87 6.53
CA GLU A 54 -13.47 13.63 5.07
C GLU A 54 -12.06 13.21 4.64
N ALA A 55 -11.02 13.86 5.18
CA ALA A 55 -9.64 13.48 4.91
C ALA A 55 -9.31 12.08 5.44
N ALA A 56 -9.81 11.70 6.62
CA ALA A 56 -9.67 10.35 7.16
C ALA A 56 -10.41 9.31 6.30
N GLU A 57 -11.58 9.65 5.77
CA GLU A 57 -12.34 8.81 4.85
C GLU A 57 -11.58 8.61 3.53
N LEU A 58 -11.02 9.67 2.93
CA LEU A 58 -10.17 9.57 1.74
C LEU A 58 -8.96 8.65 1.96
N VAL A 59 -8.33 8.72 3.15
CA VAL A 59 -7.25 7.81 3.52
C VAL A 59 -7.76 6.37 3.58
N ALA A 60 -8.89 6.12 4.24
CA ALA A 60 -9.48 4.78 4.38
C ALA A 60 -9.91 4.19 3.03
N GLU A 61 -10.50 4.99 2.14
CA GLU A 61 -10.86 4.59 0.78
C GLU A 61 -9.61 4.30 -0.08
N SER A 62 -8.58 5.14 0.00
CA SER A 62 -7.32 4.92 -0.72
C SER A 62 -6.65 3.61 -0.33
N ARG A 63 -6.71 3.25 0.96
CA ARG A 63 -6.20 1.96 1.46
C ARG A 63 -7.01 0.80 0.90
N ARG A 64 -8.35 0.88 0.98
CA ARG A 64 -9.23 -0.17 0.41
C ARG A 64 -8.98 -0.37 -1.08
N ALA A 65 -8.87 0.71 -1.85
CA ALA A 65 -8.55 0.64 -3.27
C ALA A 65 -7.18 -0.01 -3.53
N ALA A 66 -6.16 0.35 -2.75
CA ALA A 66 -4.83 -0.25 -2.88
C ALA A 66 -4.82 -1.76 -2.58
N LEU A 67 -5.54 -2.19 -1.53
CA LEU A 67 -5.66 -3.60 -1.17
C LEU A 67 -6.51 -4.40 -2.18
N ASN A 68 -7.53 -3.79 -2.77
CA ASN A 68 -8.29 -4.43 -3.85
C ASN A 68 -7.42 -4.63 -5.12
N MET A 69 -6.50 -3.69 -5.39
CA MET A 69 -5.54 -3.83 -6.50
C MET A 69 -4.43 -4.84 -6.21
N PHE A 70 -4.02 -4.95 -4.93
CA PHE A 70 -2.92 -5.78 -4.46
C PHE A 70 -3.24 -6.44 -3.10
N PRO A 71 -4.05 -7.52 -3.07
CA PRO A 71 -4.53 -8.14 -1.83
C PRO A 71 -3.42 -8.56 -0.88
N ASP A 72 -2.30 -9.07 -1.43
CA ASP A 72 -1.18 -9.60 -0.63
C ASP A 72 -0.10 -8.56 -0.34
N LYS A 73 -0.30 -7.29 -0.72
CA LYS A 73 0.72 -6.22 -0.58
C LYS A 73 0.37 -5.17 0.46
N GLU A 74 -0.43 -5.53 1.46
CA GLU A 74 -0.78 -4.64 2.57
C GLU A 74 0.45 -4.09 3.29
N LEU A 75 1.41 -4.95 3.62
CA LEU A 75 2.62 -4.53 4.34
C LEU A 75 3.40 -3.46 3.54
N ALA A 76 3.49 -3.63 2.22
CA ALA A 76 4.15 -2.66 1.34
C ALA A 76 3.40 -1.32 1.34
N TYR A 77 2.07 -1.33 1.27
CA TYR A 77 1.26 -0.11 1.40
C TYR A 77 1.53 0.59 2.74
N ASN A 78 1.53 -0.17 3.84
CA ASN A 78 1.74 0.36 5.18
C ASN A 78 3.14 0.97 5.36
N ILE A 79 4.16 0.43 4.71
CA ILE A 79 5.52 1.00 4.77
C ILE A 79 5.64 2.26 3.90
N ILE A 80 5.04 2.27 2.71
CA ILE A 80 5.25 3.33 1.71
C ILE A 80 4.32 4.52 1.95
N TYR A 81 3.04 4.29 2.19
CA TYR A 81 2.00 5.33 2.12
C TYR A 81 1.51 5.77 3.50
N LYS A 82 1.33 4.84 4.45
CA LYS A 82 0.85 5.18 5.80
C LYS A 82 1.65 6.30 6.48
N PRO A 83 3.00 6.27 6.55
CA PRO A 83 3.75 7.34 7.21
C PRO A 83 3.59 8.70 6.50
N ARG A 84 3.46 8.70 5.16
CA ARG A 84 3.27 9.91 4.36
C ARG A 84 1.91 10.55 4.63
N LEU A 85 0.85 9.73 4.61
CA LEU A 85 -0.50 10.19 4.91
C LEU A 85 -0.63 10.67 6.36
N GLN A 86 -0.06 9.94 7.32
CA GLN A 86 -0.07 10.36 8.72
C GLN A 86 0.63 11.72 8.92
N ARG A 87 1.77 11.92 8.27
CA ARG A 87 2.47 13.20 8.30
C ARG A 87 1.61 14.32 7.71
N LEU A 88 1.01 14.08 6.55
CA LEU A 88 0.14 15.03 5.88
C LEU A 88 -1.07 15.41 6.75
N MET A 89 -1.73 14.44 7.37
CA MET A 89 -2.86 14.66 8.28
C MET A 89 -2.45 15.51 9.50
N ARG A 90 -1.30 15.21 10.12
CA ARG A 90 -0.79 15.99 11.25
C ARG A 90 -0.46 17.43 10.86
N GLU A 91 0.19 17.62 9.71
CA GLU A 91 0.56 18.96 9.23
C GLU A 91 -0.67 19.80 8.87
N ARG A 92 -1.66 19.21 8.17
CA ARG A 92 -2.86 19.90 7.73
C ARG A 92 -3.81 20.24 8.88
N PHE A 93 -4.06 19.29 9.78
CA PHE A 93 -5.07 19.41 10.82
C PHE A 93 -4.50 19.70 12.22
N ARG A 94 -3.18 19.84 12.35
CA ARG A 94 -2.47 20.10 13.61
C ARG A 94 -2.79 19.08 14.72
N ILE A 95 -3.03 17.83 14.31
CA ILE A 95 -3.29 16.71 15.21
C ILE A 95 -1.95 16.33 15.86
N GLN A 96 -1.88 16.41 17.19
CA GLN A 96 -0.71 16.04 18.00
C GLN A 96 -0.73 14.55 18.33
#